data_AF-A0A520I9M5-F1
#
_entry.id   AF-A0A520I9M5-F1
#
_cell.length_a   1.000
_cell.length_b   1.000
_cell.length_c   1.000
_cell.angle_alpha   90.00
_cell.angle_beta   90.00
_cell.angle_gamma   90.00
#
_symmetry.space_group_name_H-M   'P 1'
#
loop_
_entity.id
_entity.type
_entity.pdbx_description
1 polymer ?
#
loop_
_entity_poly.entity_id
_entity_poly.type
_entity_poly.pdbx_seq_one_letter_code
_entity_poly.pdbx_strand_id
1 'polypeptide(L)'
;MIARILIATLLATTAANADAKTVVVTAAHMIDVLAGKRVDNPQVTIVDGRITAVGRKGDAVPTGAERVDLGERTLLPGLIDMHVHLTSDPTLSGYRQLEFTVNFWT
;
A
#
# COMPACT_ATOMS: atom_id res chain seq x y z
N MET A 1 -21.69 39.73 16.39
CA MET A 1 -21.49 39.19 15.02
C MET A 1 -20.07 38.66 14.79
N ILE A 2 -19.04 39.30 15.34
CA ILE A 2 -17.62 38.86 15.25
C ILE A 2 -17.37 37.50 15.96
N ALA A 3 -18.02 37.23 17.09
CA ALA A 3 -17.86 35.98 17.85
C ALA A 3 -18.38 34.72 17.13
N ARG A 4 -19.32 34.86 16.17
CA ARG A 4 -19.83 33.73 15.38
C ARG A 4 -18.91 33.34 14.23
N ILE A 5 -18.12 34.31 13.73
CA ILE A 5 -17.14 34.07 12.67
C ILE A 5 -15.92 33.30 13.23
N LEU A 6 -15.54 33.56 14.48
CA LEU A 6 -14.44 32.86 15.16
C LEU A 6 -14.69 31.36 15.43
N ILE A 7 -15.94 30.95 15.63
CA ILE A 7 -16.29 29.53 15.86
C ILE A 7 -16.30 28.73 14.54
N ALA A 8 -16.62 29.38 13.42
CA ALA A 8 -16.64 28.73 12.10
C ALA A 8 -15.23 28.43 11.56
N THR A 9 -14.22 29.23 11.92
CA THR A 9 -12.82 29.00 11.50
C THR A 9 -12.14 27.87 12.26
N LEU A 10 -12.63 27.50 13.45
CA LEU A 10 -12.01 26.47 14.29
C LEU A 10 -12.37 25.03 13.84
N LEU A 11 -13.43 24.85 13.06
CA LEU A 11 -13.87 23.53 12.57
C LEU A 11 -13.13 23.06 11.29
N ALA A 12 -12.33 23.92 10.66
CA ALA A 12 -11.75 23.64 9.33
C ALA A 12 -10.35 22.99 9.34
N THR A 13 -9.79 22.60 10.50
CA THR A 13 -8.39 22.16 10.60
C THR A 13 -8.16 20.73 11.07
N THR A 14 -9.19 19.91 11.28
CA THR A 14 -9.00 18.47 11.55
C THR A 14 -8.96 17.66 10.26
N ALA A 15 -8.00 17.95 9.38
CA ALA A 15 -7.54 16.92 8.45
C ALA A 15 -6.78 15.90 9.31
N ALA A 16 -7.40 14.75 9.58
CA ALA A 16 -6.68 13.64 10.19
C ALA A 16 -5.53 13.27 9.25
N ASN A 17 -4.30 13.56 9.66
CA ASN A 17 -3.14 12.97 9.00
C ASN A 17 -3.34 11.45 9.07
N ALA A 18 -3.22 10.78 7.94
CA ALA A 18 -3.17 9.33 7.91
C ALA A 18 -1.86 8.91 8.58
N ASP A 19 -1.87 8.77 9.91
CA ASP A 19 -0.74 8.23 10.65
C ASP A 19 -0.55 6.78 10.22
N ALA A 20 0.61 6.51 9.64
CA ALA A 20 0.95 5.19 9.18
C ALA A 20 1.23 4.31 10.41
N LYS A 21 0.29 3.40 10.71
CA LYS A 21 0.37 2.51 11.88
C LYS A 21 1.63 1.64 11.84
N THR A 22 2.11 1.26 13.02
CA THR A 22 3.08 0.16 13.13
C THR A 22 2.36 -1.17 12.91
N VAL A 23 2.83 -1.96 11.96
CA VAL A 23 2.26 -3.26 11.57
C VAL A 23 3.34 -4.33 11.63
N VAL A 24 3.00 -5.49 12.18
CA VAL A 24 3.83 -6.69 12.12
C VAL A 24 3.09 -7.78 11.35
N VAL A 25 3.71 -8.24 10.27
CA VAL A 25 3.17 -9.27 9.38
C VAL A 25 3.93 -10.57 9.60
N THR A 26 3.22 -11.68 9.77
CA THR A 26 3.80 -13.03 9.82
C THR A 26 3.15 -13.92 8.77
N ALA A 27 3.89 -14.91 8.28
CA ALA A 27 3.43 -15.87 7.27
C ALA A 27 4.18 -17.20 7.43
N ALA A 28 3.79 -18.24 6.70
CA ALA A 28 4.51 -19.50 6.66
C ALA A 28 5.84 -19.37 5.90
N HIS A 29 5.84 -18.61 4.79
CA HIS A 29 7.02 -18.43 3.96
C HIS A 29 7.18 -16.98 3.47
N MET A 30 8.41 -16.61 3.10
CA MET A 30 8.73 -15.40 2.33
C MET A 30 9.80 -15.73 1.29
N ILE A 31 9.76 -15.08 0.12
CA ILE A 31 10.86 -15.14 -0.84
C ILE A 31 11.80 -13.95 -0.61
N ASP A 32 13.02 -14.24 -0.19
CA ASP A 32 14.13 -13.29 -0.21
C ASP A 32 14.73 -13.31 -1.62
N VAL A 33 14.32 -12.34 -2.44
CA VAL A 33 14.72 -12.22 -3.84
C VAL A 33 16.21 -11.90 -4.00
N LEU A 34 16.81 -11.20 -3.04
CA LEU A 34 18.22 -10.83 -3.11
C LEU A 34 19.11 -12.04 -2.82
N ALA A 35 18.75 -12.83 -1.81
CA ALA A 35 19.46 -14.06 -1.48
C ALA A 35 19.03 -15.28 -2.30
N GLY A 36 17.96 -15.16 -3.12
CA GLY A 36 17.44 -16.23 -3.95
C GLY A 36 16.89 -17.43 -3.17
N LYS A 37 16.34 -17.21 -1.98
CA LYS A 37 15.93 -18.29 -1.07
C LYS A 37 14.54 -18.08 -0.47
N ARG A 38 13.90 -19.19 -0.08
CA ARG A 38 12.72 -19.19 0.77
C ARG A 38 13.14 -19.03 2.24
N VAL A 39 12.46 -18.15 2.96
CA VAL A 39 12.57 -17.95 4.41
C VAL A 39 11.32 -18.52 5.05
N ASP A 40 11.50 -19.43 6.01
CA ASP A 40 10.38 -20.05 6.74
C ASP A 40 10.04 -19.26 8.01
N ASN A 41 8.75 -19.16 8.31
CA ASN A 41 8.19 -18.41 9.42
C ASN A 41 8.71 -16.96 9.55
N PRO A 42 8.65 -16.13 8.48
CA PRO A 42 9.08 -14.74 8.52
C PRO A 42 8.21 -13.89 9.47
N GLN A 43 8.83 -12.85 10.03
CA GLN A 43 8.15 -11.73 10.69
C GLN A 43 8.67 -10.41 10.10
N VAL A 44 7.80 -9.60 9.52
CA VAL A 44 8.15 -8.30 8.92
C VAL A 44 7.55 -7.19 9.75
N THR A 45 8.38 -6.28 10.24
CA THR A 45 7.95 -5.10 11.01
C THR A 45 7.97 -3.87 10.11
N ILE A 46 6.84 -3.18 10.06
CA ILE A 46 6.59 -1.98 9.28
C ILE A 46 6.23 -0.87 10.26
N VAL A 47 6.97 0.24 10.20
CA VAL A 47 6.72 1.44 11.02
C VAL A 47 6.63 2.61 10.04
N ASP A 48 5.58 3.41 10.16
CA ASP A 48 5.34 4.58 9.31
C ASP A 48 5.43 4.28 7.80
N GLY A 49 4.87 3.13 7.38
CA GLY A 49 4.87 2.68 5.98
C GLY A 49 6.21 2.15 5.47
N ARG A 50 7.24 2.05 6.32
CA ARG A 50 8.56 1.53 5.96
C ARG A 50 8.87 0.23 6.70
N ILE A 51 9.43 -0.74 5.99
CA ILE A 51 9.98 -1.96 6.61
C ILE A 51 11.21 -1.56 7.44
N THR A 52 11.16 -1.80 8.75
CA THR A 52 12.24 -1.51 9.70
C THR A 52 13.01 -2.75 10.11
N ALA A 53 12.36 -3.92 10.08
CA ALA A 53 13.00 -5.19 10.38
C ALA A 53 12.35 -6.35 9.63
N VAL A 54 13.17 -7.37 9.33
CA VAL A 54 12.73 -8.68 8.85
C VAL A 54 13.41 -9.73 9.72
N GLY A 55 12.60 -10.44 10.49
CA GLY A 55 13.02 -11.46 11.44
C GLY A 55 12.22 -12.75 11.28
N ARG A 56 12.05 -13.49 12.37
CA ARG A 56 11.28 -14.73 12.44
C ARG A 56 10.08 -14.59 13.37
N LYS A 57 9.04 -15.39 13.11
CA LYS A 57 7.83 -15.47 13.95
C LYS A 57 8.24 -15.79 15.38
N GLY A 58 7.87 -14.90 16.31
CA GLY A 58 8.24 -14.99 17.73
C GLY A 58 9.24 -13.92 18.18
N ASP A 59 9.84 -13.17 17.25
CA ASP A 59 10.66 -12.01 17.58
C ASP A 59 9.84 -10.91 18.26
N ALA A 60 10.52 -10.04 19.01
CA ALA A 60 9.89 -8.95 19.75
C ALA A 60 9.04 -8.05 18.84
N VAL A 61 7.82 -7.76 19.27
CA VAL A 61 6.85 -6.94 18.54
C VAL A 61 6.74 -5.58 19.23
N PRO A 62 6.86 -4.45 18.50
CA PRO A 62 6.66 -3.12 19.09
C PRO A 62 5.31 -2.98 19.79
N THR A 63 5.29 -2.25 20.91
CA THR A 63 4.06 -1.99 21.65
C THR A 63 3.04 -1.26 20.78
N GLY A 64 1.78 -1.71 20.80
CA GLY A 64 0.70 -1.11 20.02
C GLY A 64 0.71 -1.46 18.53
N ALA A 65 1.64 -2.31 18.08
CA ALA A 65 1.66 -2.77 16.69
C ALA A 65 0.42 -3.60 16.35
N GLU A 66 -0.17 -3.32 15.19
CA GLU A 66 -1.18 -4.18 14.58
C GLU A 66 -0.51 -5.48 14.11
N ARG A 67 -1.11 -6.63 14.43
CA ARG A 67 -0.59 -7.94 14.05
C ARG A 67 -1.42 -8.52 12.91
N VAL A 68 -0.75 -8.90 11.83
CA VAL A 68 -1.34 -9.56 10.67
C VAL A 68 -0.70 -10.94 10.52
N ASP A 69 -1.44 -12.00 10.82
CA ASP A 69 -1.00 -13.39 10.57
C ASP A 69 -1.63 -13.89 9.26
N LEU A 70 -0.78 -14.15 8.27
CA LEU A 70 -1.18 -14.62 6.95
C LEU A 70 -1.30 -16.15 6.88
N GLY A 71 -0.98 -16.88 7.95
CA GLY A 71 -1.03 -18.35 8.00
C GLY A 71 -0.12 -18.98 6.94
N GLU A 72 -0.64 -19.96 6.20
CA GLU A 72 0.08 -20.77 5.20
C GLU A 72 0.53 -20.02 3.92
N ARG A 73 0.40 -18.69 3.87
CA ARG A 73 0.73 -17.90 2.68
C ARG A 73 2.24 -17.69 2.54
N THR A 74 2.65 -17.39 1.31
CA THR A 74 4.02 -16.93 0.99
C THR A 74 4.02 -15.43 0.75
N LEU A 75 4.85 -14.71 1.50
CA LEU A 75 5.07 -13.28 1.33
C LEU A 75 6.05 -13.02 0.18
N LEU A 76 5.74 -12.04 -0.67
CA LEU A 76 6.62 -11.57 -1.73
C LEU A 76 6.82 -10.06 -1.60
N PRO A 77 7.92 -9.50 -2.13
CA PRO A 77 7.98 -8.07 -2.43
C PRO A 77 6.82 -7.67 -3.35
N GLY A 78 6.40 -6.40 -3.25
CA GLY A 78 5.42 -5.84 -4.19
C GLY A 78 5.91 -6.01 -5.62
N LEU A 79 5.06 -6.58 -6.48
CA LEU A 79 5.39 -6.74 -7.89
C LEU A 79 5.43 -5.36 -8.57
N ILE A 80 6.35 -5.21 -9.50
CA ILE A 80 6.57 -3.97 -10.23
C ILE A 80 6.23 -4.23 -11.70
N ASP A 81 5.38 -3.39 -12.27
CA ASP A 81 5.06 -3.37 -13.68
C ASP A 81 5.68 -2.11 -14.31
N MET A 82 6.53 -2.33 -15.32
CA MET A 82 7.24 -1.26 -16.03
C MET A 82 6.51 -0.76 -17.27
N HIS A 83 5.44 -1.43 -17.69
CA HIS A 83 4.71 -1.04 -18.89
C HIS A 83 3.24 -1.38 -18.76
N VAL A 84 2.47 -0.39 -18.30
CA VAL A 84 1.01 -0.46 -18.29
C VAL A 84 0.42 0.75 -19.01
N HIS A 85 -0.70 0.53 -19.67
CA HIS A 85 -1.57 1.61 -20.12
C HIS A 85 -2.84 1.60 -19.28
N LEU A 86 -2.94 2.48 -18.27
CA LEU A 86 -4.08 2.48 -17.32
C LEU A 86 -5.41 2.85 -17.97
N THR A 87 -5.37 3.70 -18.99
CA THR A 87 -6.55 4.27 -19.67
C THR A 87 -6.49 4.04 -21.17
N SER A 88 -5.81 2.99 -21.65
CA SER A 88 -5.79 2.69 -23.09
C SER A 88 -6.57 1.41 -23.34
N ASP A 89 -7.38 1.43 -24.39
CA ASP A 89 -7.93 0.22 -24.98
C ASP A 89 -7.07 -0.16 -26.20
N PRO A 90 -6.38 -1.31 -26.18
CA PRO A 90 -5.54 -1.73 -27.30
C PRO A 90 -6.35 -2.02 -28.58
N THR A 91 -7.66 -2.21 -28.47
CA THR A 91 -8.57 -2.46 -29.60
C THR A 91 -8.99 -1.19 -30.33
N LEU A 92 -8.86 -0.03 -29.68
CA LEU A 92 -9.07 1.30 -30.24
C LEU A 92 -7.72 1.84 -30.75
N SER A 93 -7.18 1.20 -31.79
CA SER A 93 -5.93 1.61 -32.44
C SER A 93 -6.13 1.86 -33.94
N GLY A 94 -5.22 2.63 -34.54
CA GLY A 94 -5.27 2.97 -35.96
C GLY A 94 -6.54 3.74 -36.35
N TYR A 95 -7.13 3.40 -37.49
CA TYR A 95 -8.31 4.11 -38.02
C TYR A 95 -9.57 3.95 -37.19
N ARG A 96 -9.66 2.93 -36.31
CA ARG A 96 -10.81 2.75 -35.41
C ARG A 96 -11.00 3.89 -34.42
N GLN A 97 -9.93 4.61 -34.06
CA GLN A 97 -10.05 5.79 -33.21
C GLN A 97 -10.86 6.91 -33.89
N LEU A 98 -10.95 6.92 -35.23
CA LEU A 98 -11.70 7.92 -35.99
C LEU A 98 -13.20 7.62 -36.08
N GLU A 99 -13.64 6.43 -35.66
CA GLU A 99 -15.06 6.06 -35.62
C GLU A 99 -15.82 6.85 -34.52
N PHE A 100 -15.09 7.45 -33.57
CA PHE A 100 -15.65 8.12 -32.41
C PHE A 100 -15.38 9.62 -32.44
N THR A 101 -16.43 10.42 -32.54
CA THR A 101 -16.35 11.90 -32.67
C THR A 101 -16.03 12.61 -31.34
N VAL A 102 -16.18 11.93 -30.21
CA VAL A 102 -15.84 12.43 -28.87
C VAL A 102 -14.86 11.48 -28.21
N ASN A 103 -13.78 12.04 -27.65
CA ASN A 103 -12.72 11.26 -27.02
C ASN A 103 -13.24 10.70 -25.68
N PHE A 104 -13.32 9.38 -25.52
CA PHE A 104 -13.87 8.72 -24.32
C PHE A 104 -12.92 8.70 -23.11
N TRP A 105 -11.84 9.48 -23.14
CA TRP A 105 -10.72 9.40 -22.20
C TRP A 105 -10.58 10.60 -21.25
N THR A 106 -11.69 11.29 -20.93
CA THR A 106 -11.80 12.22 -19.79
C THR A 106 -13.00 11.89 -18.94
#